data_AF-A0A135TPF8-F1
#
_entry.id   AF-A0A135TPF8-F1
#
_cell.length_a   1.000
_cell.length_b   1.000
_cell.length_c   1.000
_cell.angle_alpha   90.00
_cell.angle_beta   90.00
_cell.angle_gamma   90.00
#
_symmetry.space_group_name_H-M   'P 1'
#
loop_
_entity.id
_entity.type
_entity.pdbx_description
1 polymer ?
#
loop_
_entity_poly.entity_id
_entity_poly.type
_entity_poly.pdbx_seq_one_letter_code
_entity_poly.pdbx_strand_id
1 'polypeptide(L)'
;MGDLDLSQLLESGEYSDLRLITTNTDDGVETEHSIHRNIVFSQCPRLRDVVASIGPLNQVNGVDIVHLKYNDKALGTMLRYLYSGKYEAQYEVAIRRESASGDDDRPHSMYWSIHAMQLAHELNVVGLYREAAWALCKAARQLTNHVDFPDMVDELYKTCSQHSDFPIHLASIARTIAENCLISSRLQDRLKPTMLRYPQLALDAMEASLDALSETQKDLVEAQEKISDLRAQGYRADEFWVEDERERERDRKRERERDRERREAEAVRDDSFEFKIVQGSKKRSCSSPHSAEQYPALEGEI
;
A
#
# COMPACT_ATOMS: atom_id res chain seq x y z
N MET A 1 -13.68 -26.63 -7.18
CA MET A 1 -14.03 -27.17 -5.85
C MET A 1 -14.14 -25.96 -4.94
N GLY A 2 -15.19 -25.85 -4.11
CA GLY A 2 -15.33 -24.68 -3.24
C GLY A 2 -14.22 -24.67 -2.19
N ASP A 3 -13.52 -23.55 -2.06
CA ASP A 3 -12.49 -23.35 -1.04
C ASP A 3 -13.16 -23.38 0.34
N LEU A 4 -13.03 -24.51 1.04
CA LEU A 4 -13.49 -24.66 2.41
C LEU A 4 -12.48 -23.96 3.31
N ASP A 5 -12.85 -22.80 3.83
CA ASP A 5 -12.03 -22.08 4.80
C ASP A 5 -12.11 -22.76 6.17
N LEU A 6 -10.99 -23.31 6.62
CA LEU A 6 -10.86 -24.03 7.88
C LEU A 6 -10.24 -23.17 8.99
N SER A 7 -10.05 -21.86 8.79
CA SER A 7 -9.34 -20.98 9.73
C SER A 7 -9.88 -21.03 11.16
N GLN A 8 -11.20 -21.22 11.32
CA GLN A 8 -11.83 -21.35 12.63
C GLN A 8 -11.26 -22.52 13.46
N LEU A 9 -10.85 -23.62 12.82
CA LEU A 9 -10.22 -24.75 13.51
C LEU A 9 -8.82 -24.41 14.02
N LEU A 10 -8.08 -23.59 13.27
CA LEU A 10 -6.77 -23.09 13.70
C LEU A 10 -6.90 -22.11 14.87
N GLU A 11 -7.90 -21.23 14.81
CA GLU A 11 -8.15 -20.21 15.84
C GLU A 11 -8.67 -20.81 17.15
N SER A 12 -9.58 -21.79 17.07
CA SER A 12 -10.13 -22.46 18.26
C SER A 12 -9.16 -23.48 18.85
N GLY A 13 -8.31 -24.08 18.02
CA GLY A 13 -7.44 -25.20 18.41
C GLY A 13 -8.21 -26.48 18.76
N GLU A 14 -9.52 -26.53 18.52
CA GLU A 14 -10.35 -27.69 18.84
C GLU A 14 -9.91 -28.90 18.02
N TYR A 15 -9.73 -30.05 18.69
CA TYR A 15 -9.29 -31.32 18.09
C TYR A 15 -7.87 -31.32 17.50
N SER A 16 -7.05 -30.32 17.82
CA SER A 16 -5.63 -30.31 17.43
C SER A 16 -4.89 -31.52 18.03
N ASP A 17 -4.07 -32.16 17.23
CA ASP A 17 -3.29 -33.35 17.63
C ASP A 17 -1.79 -33.04 17.77
N LEU A 18 -1.37 -31.82 17.42
CA LEU A 18 0.00 -31.35 17.47
C LEU A 18 0.07 -29.89 17.91
N ARG A 19 1.01 -29.57 18.80
CA ARG A 19 1.37 -28.20 19.19
C ARG A 19 2.77 -27.87 18.69
N LEU A 20 2.87 -26.80 17.92
CA LEU A 20 4.14 -26.22 17.49
C LEU A 20 4.46 -25.04 18.39
N ILE A 21 5.63 -25.06 19.01
CA ILE A 21 6.12 -23.99 19.87
C ILE A 21 7.26 -23.29 19.13
N THR A 22 7.15 -21.98 18.94
CA THR A 22 8.23 -21.14 18.43
C THR A 22 8.73 -20.26 19.55
N THR A 23 10.04 -20.15 19.71
CA THR A 23 10.64 -19.21 20.66
C THR A 23 11.18 -18.03 19.87
N ASN A 24 10.65 -16.83 20.11
CA ASN A 24 11.19 -15.62 19.52
C ASN A 24 12.61 -15.39 20.04
N THR A 25 13.55 -15.15 19.12
CA THR A 25 14.98 -15.04 19.43
C THR A 25 15.32 -13.80 20.24
N ASP A 26 14.49 -12.75 20.15
CA ASP A 26 14.83 -11.42 20.68
C ASP A 26 14.39 -11.25 22.14
N ASP A 27 13.26 -11.82 22.52
CA ASP A 27 12.66 -11.70 23.86
C ASP A 27 12.52 -13.06 24.58
N GLY A 28 12.81 -14.18 23.90
CA GLY A 28 12.66 -15.53 24.44
C GLY A 28 11.22 -15.96 24.64
N VAL A 29 10.25 -15.19 24.12
CA VAL A 29 8.83 -15.49 24.31
C VAL A 29 8.44 -16.68 23.46
N GLU A 30 7.86 -17.69 24.11
CA GLU A 30 7.30 -18.86 23.44
C GLU A 30 5.89 -18.55 22.95
N THR A 31 5.66 -18.81 21.67
CA THR A 31 4.34 -18.75 21.03
C THR A 31 3.93 -20.16 20.63
N GLU A 32 2.71 -20.54 20.98
CA GLU A 32 2.17 -21.86 20.69
C GLU A 32 1.15 -21.81 19.55
N HIS A 33 1.22 -22.80 18.66
CA HIS A 33 0.26 -23.01 17.59
C HIS A 33 -0.29 -24.43 17.67
N SER A 34 -1.58 -24.55 18.02
CA SER A 34 -2.33 -25.81 17.98
C SER A 34 -2.76 -26.12 16.55
N ILE A 35 -2.30 -27.24 16.00
CA ILE A 35 -2.54 -27.61 14.60
C ILE A 35 -3.04 -29.04 14.44
N HIS A 36 -3.62 -29.30 13.26
CA HIS A 36 -4.10 -30.59 12.82
C HIS A 36 -3.13 -31.17 11.78
N ARG A 37 -2.48 -32.29 12.10
CA ARG A 37 -1.52 -32.94 11.18
C ARG A 37 -2.13 -33.24 9.82
N ASN A 38 -3.36 -33.74 9.79
CA ASN A 38 -4.02 -34.11 8.54
C ASN A 38 -4.26 -32.91 7.61
N ILE A 39 -4.44 -31.70 8.16
CA ILE A 39 -4.61 -30.47 7.37
C ILE A 39 -3.25 -29.93 6.95
N VAL A 40 -2.31 -29.80 7.90
CA VAL A 40 -1.03 -29.13 7.65
C VAL A 40 -0.07 -30.00 6.84
N PHE A 41 0.08 -31.29 7.20
CA PHE A 41 1.07 -32.18 6.56
C PHE A 41 0.65 -32.68 5.18
N SER A 42 -0.65 -32.65 4.86
CA SER A 42 -1.13 -32.96 3.51
C SER A 42 -0.76 -31.87 2.51
N GLN A 43 -0.66 -30.62 2.97
CA GLN A 43 -0.35 -29.46 2.15
C GLN A 43 1.13 -29.03 2.25
N CYS A 44 1.78 -29.31 3.37
CA CYS A 44 3.19 -29.01 3.61
C CYS A 44 3.97 -30.25 4.07
N PRO A 45 4.36 -31.15 3.14
CA PRO A 45 5.11 -32.37 3.48
C PRO A 45 6.47 -32.06 4.12
N ARG A 46 7.08 -30.94 3.76
CA ARG A 46 8.40 -30.57 4.29
C ARG A 46 8.33 -30.23 5.78
N LEU A 47 7.26 -29.59 6.24
CA LEU A 47 7.04 -29.34 7.66
C LEU A 47 6.84 -30.65 8.44
N ARG A 48 6.15 -31.65 7.86
CA ARG A 48 6.05 -32.99 8.44
C ARG A 48 7.44 -33.60 8.66
N ASP A 49 8.30 -33.51 7.65
CA ASP A 49 9.64 -34.09 7.70
C ASP A 49 10.53 -33.35 8.72
N VAL A 50 10.42 -32.02 8.81
CA VAL A 50 11.06 -31.20 9.86
C VAL A 50 10.61 -31.66 11.24
N VAL A 51 9.29 -31.77 11.47
CA VAL A 51 8.72 -32.24 12.74
C VAL A 51 9.23 -33.64 13.09
N ALA A 52 9.26 -34.56 12.14
CA ALA A 52 9.74 -35.93 12.35
C ALA A 52 11.25 -35.99 12.69
N SER A 53 12.05 -35.05 12.15
CA SER A 53 13.50 -35.01 12.38
C SER A 53 13.91 -34.56 13.78
N ILE A 54 13.03 -33.87 14.51
CA ILE A 54 13.33 -33.30 15.84
C ILE A 54 13.34 -34.39 16.93
N GLY A 55 12.88 -35.61 16.62
CA GLY A 55 12.93 -36.76 17.53
C GLY A 55 11.62 -36.97 18.31
N PRO A 56 11.62 -37.81 19.36
CA PRO A 56 10.39 -38.21 20.02
C PRO A 56 9.70 -36.99 20.63
N LEU A 57 8.45 -36.80 20.22
CA LEU A 57 7.61 -35.70 20.64
C LEU A 57 7.26 -35.84 22.11
N ASN A 58 7.36 -34.75 22.88
CA ASN A 58 6.80 -34.74 24.22
C ASN A 58 5.28 -34.79 24.08
N GLN A 59 4.66 -35.85 24.61
CA GLN A 59 3.21 -35.99 24.56
C GLN A 59 2.58 -35.49 25.86
N VAL A 60 1.68 -34.52 25.76
CA VAL A 60 0.92 -34.00 26.90
C VAL A 60 -0.56 -34.14 26.56
N ASN A 61 -1.30 -34.92 27.36
CA ASN A 61 -2.72 -35.21 27.16
C ASN A 61 -3.05 -35.80 25.77
N GLY A 62 -2.16 -36.62 25.22
CA GLY A 62 -2.33 -37.20 23.88
C GLY A 62 -1.95 -36.28 22.72
N VAL A 63 -1.61 -35.01 23.01
CA VAL A 63 -1.15 -34.03 22.01
C VAL A 63 0.37 -33.97 22.04
N ASP A 64 0.97 -34.12 20.87
CA ASP A 64 2.41 -34.03 20.72
C ASP A 64 2.88 -32.59 20.65
N ILE A 65 4.06 -32.31 21.19
CA ILE A 65 4.65 -30.97 21.26
C ILE A 65 5.99 -30.96 20.54
N VAL A 66 6.19 -29.96 19.67
CA VAL A 66 7.42 -29.74 18.90
C VAL A 66 7.90 -28.31 19.10
N HIS A 67 9.19 -28.11 19.38
CA HIS A 67 9.80 -26.79 19.32
C HIS A 67 10.43 -26.55 17.95
N LEU A 68 10.00 -25.49 17.26
CA LEU A 68 10.50 -25.07 15.96
C LEU A 68 11.27 -23.76 16.10
N LYS A 69 12.36 -23.65 15.35
CA LYS A 69 13.18 -22.43 15.25
C LYS A 69 12.70 -21.55 14.09
N TYR A 70 11.42 -21.22 14.09
CA TYR A 70 10.82 -20.30 13.11
C TYR A 70 10.34 -19.03 13.79
N ASN A 71 10.30 -17.94 13.01
CA ASN A 71 9.60 -16.75 13.44
C ASN A 71 8.10 -17.07 13.61
N ASP A 72 7.54 -16.70 14.76
CA ASP A 72 6.17 -16.98 15.17
C ASP A 72 5.15 -16.38 14.18
N LYS A 73 5.34 -15.12 13.78
CA LYS A 73 4.43 -14.42 12.87
C LYS A 73 4.47 -14.99 11.46
N ALA A 74 5.67 -15.34 10.96
CA ALA A 74 5.82 -16.00 9.67
C ALA A 74 5.16 -17.40 9.69
N LEU A 75 5.40 -18.19 10.75
CA LEU A 75 4.79 -19.51 10.93
C LEU A 75 3.27 -19.40 11.04
N GLY A 76 2.76 -18.50 11.88
CA GLY A 76 1.33 -18.26 12.05
C GLY A 76 0.66 -17.83 10.74
N THR A 77 1.32 -16.98 9.94
CA THR A 77 0.81 -16.57 8.62
C THR A 77 0.76 -17.75 7.64
N MET A 78 1.80 -18.59 7.61
CA MET A 78 1.77 -19.82 6.81
C MET A 78 0.67 -20.76 7.27
N LEU A 79 0.50 -20.94 8.59
CA LEU A 79 -0.55 -21.81 9.11
C LEU A 79 -1.94 -21.31 8.71
N ARG A 80 -2.22 -20.00 8.83
CA ARG A 80 -3.49 -19.43 8.34
C ARG A 80 -3.69 -19.71 6.85
N TYR A 81 -2.65 -19.52 6.04
CA TYR A 81 -2.70 -19.85 4.62
C TYR A 81 -3.08 -21.31 4.35
N LEU A 82 -2.49 -22.26 5.09
CA LEU A 82 -2.79 -23.69 4.91
C LEU A 82 -4.22 -24.06 5.34
N TYR A 83 -4.89 -23.27 6.18
CA TYR A 83 -6.29 -23.52 6.57
C TYR A 83 -7.30 -22.78 5.70
N SER A 84 -6.97 -21.56 5.24
CA SER A 84 -7.89 -20.71 4.48
C SER A 84 -7.71 -20.81 2.96
N GLY A 85 -6.52 -21.25 2.51
CA GLY A 85 -6.07 -21.14 1.12
C GLY A 85 -5.77 -19.72 0.67
N LYS A 86 -5.75 -18.73 1.59
CA LYS A 86 -5.61 -17.30 1.28
C LYS A 86 -4.50 -16.67 2.10
N TYR A 87 -3.64 -15.92 1.42
CA TYR A 87 -2.64 -15.11 2.08
C TYR A 87 -3.22 -13.76 2.47
N GLU A 88 -3.35 -13.54 3.77
CA GLU A 88 -3.67 -12.24 4.33
C GLU A 88 -2.39 -11.61 4.86
N ALA A 89 -1.90 -10.59 4.15
CA ALA A 89 -0.79 -9.78 4.65
C ALA A 89 -1.22 -9.17 5.99
N GLN A 90 -0.55 -9.54 7.07
CA GLN A 90 -0.83 -9.00 8.40
C GLN A 90 -0.52 -7.50 8.39
N TYR A 91 -1.57 -6.68 8.48
CA TYR A 91 -1.45 -5.26 8.79
C TYR A 91 -1.52 -5.14 10.32
N GLU A 92 -0.38 -5.00 10.99
CA GLU A 92 -0.40 -4.68 12.42
C GLU A 92 -0.82 -3.23 12.63
N VAL A 93 -2.05 -3.05 13.12
CA VAL A 93 -2.55 -1.77 13.63
C VAL A 93 -1.85 -1.51 14.96
N ALA A 94 -0.81 -0.67 14.94
CA ALA A 94 -0.30 -0.12 16.18
C ALA A 94 -1.34 0.88 16.74
N ILE A 95 -2.00 0.50 17.84
CA ILE A 95 -2.81 1.41 18.64
C ILE A 95 -1.89 2.50 19.18
N ARG A 96 -2.07 3.76 18.75
CA ARG A 96 -1.83 4.91 19.63
C ARG A 96 -2.73 6.10 19.30
N ARG A 97 -3.31 6.59 20.41
CA ARG A 97 -4.00 7.86 20.68
C ARG A 97 -4.30 8.76 19.47
N GLU A 98 -5.60 8.98 19.29
CA GLU A 98 -6.23 10.10 18.60
C GLU A 98 -5.36 11.37 18.55
N SER A 99 -4.69 11.59 17.42
CA SER A 99 -4.38 12.93 16.96
C SER A 99 -4.68 12.99 15.47
N ALA A 100 -5.74 13.72 15.16
CA ALA A 100 -6.28 13.93 13.83
C ALA A 100 -5.29 14.70 12.94
N SER A 101 -4.47 13.98 12.20
CA SER A 101 -3.84 14.41 10.95
C SER A 101 -3.19 13.17 10.34
N GLY A 102 -3.79 12.65 9.28
CA GLY A 102 -3.45 11.37 8.67
C GLY A 102 -2.16 11.40 7.88
N ASP A 103 -1.07 11.05 8.55
CA ASP A 103 0.11 10.43 7.95
C ASP A 103 0.63 9.39 8.96
N ASP A 104 0.62 8.13 8.53
CA ASP A 104 0.75 6.93 9.36
C ASP A 104 2.11 6.25 9.09
N ASP A 105 3.16 6.69 9.79
CA ASP A 105 4.47 6.02 9.82
C ASP A 105 4.39 4.76 10.72
N ARG A 106 4.14 3.58 10.11
CA ARG A 106 4.14 2.25 10.78
C ARG A 106 4.90 1.23 9.92
N PRO A 107 5.67 0.26 10.45
CA PRO A 107 6.41 -0.69 9.60
C PRO A 107 5.49 -1.62 8.80
N HIS A 108 5.92 -1.87 7.57
CA HIS A 108 5.07 -2.09 6.39
C HIS A 108 4.75 -3.56 6.09
N SER A 109 3.60 -3.80 5.45
CA SER A 109 3.18 -5.08 4.82
C SER A 109 4.29 -5.80 4.03
N MET A 110 5.31 -5.07 3.54
CA MET A 110 6.49 -5.62 2.88
C MET A 110 7.32 -6.53 3.79
N TYR A 111 7.62 -6.13 5.04
CA TYR A 111 8.50 -6.90 5.94
C TYR A 111 7.95 -8.32 6.18
N TRP A 112 6.67 -8.42 6.56
CA TRP A 112 6.03 -9.71 6.78
C TRP A 112 5.87 -10.52 5.50
N SER A 113 5.74 -9.86 4.35
CA SER A 113 5.75 -10.55 3.05
C SER A 113 7.10 -11.17 2.75
N ILE A 114 8.22 -10.49 3.06
CA ILE A 114 9.58 -11.02 2.89
C ILE A 114 9.78 -12.28 3.74
N HIS A 115 9.41 -12.23 5.02
CA HIS A 115 9.57 -13.39 5.91
C HIS A 115 8.60 -14.54 5.58
N ALA A 116 7.38 -14.23 5.13
CA ALA A 116 6.46 -15.24 4.62
C ALA A 116 7.03 -15.92 3.35
N MET A 117 7.62 -15.16 2.43
CA MET A 117 8.31 -15.71 1.26
C MET A 117 9.49 -16.61 1.67
N GLN A 118 10.31 -16.17 2.63
CA GLN A 118 11.44 -16.96 3.13
C GLN A 118 10.99 -18.31 3.68
N LEU A 119 10.03 -18.29 4.61
CA LEU A 119 9.52 -19.52 5.22
C LEU A 119 8.82 -20.41 4.19
N ALA A 120 8.03 -19.83 3.28
CA ALA A 120 7.36 -20.56 2.21
C ALA A 120 8.37 -21.23 1.28
N HIS A 121 9.49 -20.59 0.97
CA HIS A 121 10.56 -21.20 0.18
C HIS A 121 11.21 -22.37 0.93
N GLU A 122 11.58 -22.16 2.20
CA GLU A 122 12.20 -23.18 3.04
C GLU A 122 11.32 -24.44 3.16
N LEU A 123 10.02 -24.25 3.36
CA LEU A 123 9.03 -25.32 3.54
C LEU A 123 8.36 -25.76 2.23
N ASN A 124 8.77 -25.21 1.08
CA ASN A 124 8.26 -25.53 -0.25
C ASN A 124 6.73 -25.34 -0.41
N VAL A 125 6.18 -24.27 0.18
CA VAL A 125 4.77 -23.86 0.04
C VAL A 125 4.67 -22.84 -1.09
N VAL A 126 4.69 -23.35 -2.33
CA VAL A 126 4.77 -22.52 -3.56
C VAL A 126 3.62 -21.52 -3.68
N GLY A 127 2.40 -21.90 -3.28
CA GLY A 127 1.23 -21.00 -3.31
C GLY A 127 1.42 -19.77 -2.43
N LEU A 128 1.80 -19.98 -1.17
CA LEU A 128 2.10 -18.91 -0.22
C LEU A 128 3.24 -18.02 -0.70
N TYR A 129 4.32 -18.61 -1.24
CA TYR A 129 5.45 -17.85 -1.79
C TYR A 129 4.97 -16.86 -2.86
N ARG A 130 4.16 -17.31 -3.81
CA ARG A 130 3.64 -16.49 -4.90
C ARG A 130 2.70 -15.39 -4.41
N GLU A 131 1.80 -15.71 -3.49
CA GLU A 131 0.86 -14.71 -2.94
C GLU A 131 1.57 -13.65 -2.10
N ALA A 132 2.53 -14.06 -1.26
CA ALA A 132 3.36 -13.15 -0.49
C ALA A 132 4.23 -12.26 -1.41
N ALA A 133 4.80 -12.83 -2.47
CA ALA A 133 5.57 -12.06 -3.44
C ALA A 133 4.71 -11.08 -4.26
N TRP A 134 3.47 -11.46 -4.59
CA TRP A 134 2.52 -10.55 -5.24
C TRP A 134 2.12 -9.41 -4.30
N ALA A 135 1.82 -9.71 -3.04
CA ALA A 135 1.52 -8.71 -2.01
C ALA A 135 2.69 -7.75 -1.79
N LEU A 136 3.93 -8.27 -1.74
CA LEU A 136 5.16 -7.49 -1.66
C LEU A 136 5.29 -6.51 -2.83
N CYS A 137 5.09 -6.97 -4.07
CA CYS A 137 5.16 -6.11 -5.26
C CYS A 137 4.10 -5.00 -5.22
N LYS A 138 2.88 -5.31 -4.74
CA LYS A 138 1.81 -4.33 -4.57
C LYS A 138 2.16 -3.31 -3.48
N ALA A 139 2.69 -3.76 -2.35
CA ALA A 139 3.11 -2.89 -1.25
C ALA A 139 4.29 -1.99 -1.66
N ALA A 140 5.24 -2.51 -2.44
CA ALA A 140 6.36 -1.74 -2.97
C ALA A 140 5.87 -0.50 -3.75
N ARG A 141 4.90 -0.66 -4.65
CA ARG A 141 4.31 0.45 -5.42
C ARG A 141 3.70 1.54 -4.54
N GLN A 142 3.08 1.16 -3.44
CA GLN A 142 2.46 2.11 -2.51
C GLN A 142 3.49 2.82 -1.63
N LEU A 143 4.59 2.15 -1.32
CA LEU A 143 5.53 2.56 -0.28
C LEU A 143 6.85 3.04 -0.85
N THR A 144 6.99 3.14 -2.17
CA THR A 144 8.26 3.51 -2.83
C THR A 144 8.85 4.83 -2.31
N ASN A 145 7.99 5.78 -1.90
CA ASN A 145 8.43 7.06 -1.35
C ASN A 145 8.65 7.06 0.17
N HIS A 146 8.24 6.01 0.88
CA HIS A 146 8.34 5.91 2.33
C HIS A 146 9.80 5.86 2.82
N VAL A 147 10.06 6.28 4.06
CA VAL A 147 11.40 6.34 4.66
C VAL A 147 12.07 4.97 4.85
N ASP A 148 11.26 3.92 5.02
CA ASP A 148 11.77 2.55 5.25
C ASP A 148 11.95 1.73 3.97
N PHE A 149 11.49 2.22 2.81
CA PHE A 149 11.50 1.44 1.57
C PHE A 149 12.90 0.92 1.16
N PRO A 150 13.99 1.72 1.19
CA PRO A 150 15.34 1.23 0.88
C PRO A 150 15.81 0.10 1.80
N ASP A 151 15.47 0.17 3.08
CA ASP A 151 15.83 -0.85 4.07
C ASP A 151 15.02 -2.12 3.85
N MET A 152 13.74 -2.00 3.46
CA MET A 152 12.92 -3.14 3.07
C MET A 152 13.44 -3.81 1.79
N VAL A 153 13.96 -3.03 0.83
CA VAL A 153 14.62 -3.59 -0.36
C VAL A 153 15.93 -4.28 0.03
N ASP A 154 16.73 -3.71 0.94
CA ASP A 154 17.96 -4.37 1.43
C ASP A 154 17.65 -5.71 2.10
N GLU A 155 16.66 -5.75 3.00
CA GLU A 155 16.23 -6.96 3.69
C GLU A 155 15.66 -8.00 2.72
N LEU A 156 14.91 -7.59 1.70
CA LEU A 156 14.43 -8.47 0.63
C LEU A 156 15.59 -9.20 -0.06
N TYR A 157 16.64 -8.48 -0.46
CA TYR A 157 17.78 -9.08 -1.14
C TYR A 157 18.59 -9.98 -0.20
N LYS A 158 18.82 -9.53 1.02
CA LYS A 158 19.50 -10.33 2.04
C LYS A 158 18.80 -11.66 2.30
N THR A 159 17.47 -11.64 2.32
CA THR A 159 16.65 -12.79 2.75
C THR A 159 16.21 -13.70 1.60
N CYS A 160 15.95 -13.16 0.41
CA CYS A 160 15.37 -13.91 -0.71
C CYS A 160 16.27 -14.08 -1.94
N SER A 161 17.47 -13.47 -1.99
CA SER A 161 18.34 -13.50 -3.20
C SER A 161 18.73 -14.89 -3.68
N GLN A 162 18.70 -15.89 -2.79
CA GLN A 162 19.08 -17.26 -3.13
C GLN A 162 17.91 -18.10 -3.68
N HIS A 163 16.68 -17.59 -3.65
CA HIS A 163 15.51 -18.34 -4.11
C HIS A 163 15.45 -18.35 -5.64
N SER A 164 15.20 -19.50 -6.25
CA SER A 164 15.15 -19.66 -7.72
C SER A 164 14.11 -18.75 -8.39
N ASP A 165 13.00 -18.48 -7.70
CA ASP A 165 11.86 -17.72 -8.22
C ASP A 165 12.00 -16.21 -7.93
N PHE A 166 13.03 -15.83 -7.18
CA PHE A 166 13.29 -14.44 -6.80
C PHE A 166 13.47 -13.49 -7.99
N PRO A 167 14.19 -13.83 -9.07
CA PRO A 167 14.43 -12.91 -10.19
C PRO A 167 13.14 -12.39 -10.85
N ILE A 168 12.08 -13.21 -10.90
CA ILE A 168 10.79 -12.83 -11.50
C ILE A 168 10.14 -11.69 -10.71
N HIS A 169 10.15 -11.80 -9.38
CA HIS A 169 9.55 -10.80 -8.50
C HIS A 169 10.44 -9.55 -8.38
N LEU A 170 11.75 -9.75 -8.47
CA LEU A 170 12.75 -8.68 -8.49
C LEU A 170 12.54 -7.75 -9.69
N ALA A 171 12.26 -8.27 -10.89
CA ALA A 171 11.98 -7.44 -12.06
C ALA A 171 10.78 -6.49 -11.84
N SER A 172 9.74 -6.93 -11.12
CA SER A 172 8.59 -6.06 -10.79
C SER A 172 8.95 -4.93 -9.82
N ILE A 173 9.81 -5.21 -8.84
CA ILE A 173 10.27 -4.20 -7.87
C ILE A 173 11.25 -3.23 -8.55
N ALA A 174 12.17 -3.74 -9.39
CA ALA A 174 13.09 -2.94 -10.19
C ALA A 174 12.34 -1.98 -11.13
N ARG A 175 11.26 -2.43 -11.78
CA ARG A 175 10.38 -1.56 -12.58
C ARG A 175 9.73 -0.46 -11.75
N THR A 176 9.22 -0.82 -10.56
CA THR A 176 8.61 0.17 -9.64
C THR A 176 9.63 1.22 -9.20
N ILE A 177 10.88 0.81 -8.94
CA ILE A 177 11.99 1.71 -8.63
C ILE A 177 12.31 2.59 -9.84
N ALA A 178 12.44 2.02 -11.03
CA ALA A 178 12.75 2.74 -12.27
C ALA A 178 11.73 3.87 -12.55
N GLU A 179 10.44 3.57 -12.45
CA GLU A 179 9.35 4.55 -12.65
C GLU A 179 9.46 5.74 -11.69
N ASN A 180 9.80 5.49 -10.41
CA ASN A 180 9.84 6.54 -9.39
C ASN A 180 11.20 7.25 -9.29
N CYS A 181 12.31 6.56 -9.57
CA CYS A 181 13.65 7.14 -9.56
C CYS A 181 13.82 8.19 -10.66
N LEU A 182 13.15 8.05 -11.81
CA LEU A 182 13.17 9.09 -12.85
C LEU A 182 12.60 10.44 -12.35
N ILE A 183 11.76 10.40 -11.32
CA ILE A 183 11.01 11.55 -10.81
C ILE A 183 11.65 12.10 -9.52
N SER A 184 12.24 11.25 -8.67
CA SER A 184 12.69 11.60 -7.32
C SER A 184 14.19 11.40 -7.10
N SER A 185 14.95 12.50 -7.09
CA SER A 185 16.38 12.50 -6.72
C SER A 185 16.61 12.00 -5.29
N ARG A 186 15.70 12.31 -4.37
CA ARG A 186 15.76 11.85 -2.97
C ARG A 186 15.66 10.34 -2.85
N LEU A 187 14.85 9.68 -3.68
CA LEU A 187 14.75 8.22 -3.71
C LEU A 187 16.04 7.61 -4.26
N GLN A 188 16.61 8.19 -5.32
CA GLN A 188 17.90 7.75 -5.88
C GLN A 188 19.00 7.79 -4.82
N ASP A 189 19.13 8.91 -4.08
CA ASP A 189 20.15 9.06 -3.04
C ASP A 189 20.00 8.02 -1.93
N ARG A 190 18.76 7.71 -1.55
CA ARG A 190 18.45 6.75 -0.48
C ARG A 190 18.61 5.29 -0.91
N LEU A 191 18.34 4.96 -2.17
CA LEU A 191 18.54 3.60 -2.72
C LEU A 191 19.98 3.34 -3.16
N LYS A 192 20.78 4.39 -3.39
CA LYS A 192 22.17 4.27 -3.85
C LYS A 192 23.02 3.29 -3.02
N PRO A 193 22.99 3.31 -1.67
CA PRO A 193 23.74 2.33 -0.87
C PRO A 193 23.31 0.88 -1.15
N THR A 194 21.99 0.64 -1.25
CA THR A 194 21.41 -0.68 -1.54
C THR A 194 21.77 -1.15 -2.95
N MET A 195 21.67 -0.26 -3.95
CA MET A 195 22.07 -0.56 -5.34
C MET A 195 23.56 -0.86 -5.49
N LEU A 196 24.42 -0.18 -4.73
CA LEU A 196 25.85 -0.48 -4.70
C LEU A 196 26.14 -1.85 -4.06
N ARG A 197 25.35 -2.25 -3.06
CA ARG A 197 25.46 -3.56 -2.40
C ARG A 197 24.95 -4.70 -3.30
N TYR A 198 23.91 -4.46 -4.09
CA TYR A 198 23.31 -5.43 -4.99
C TYR A 198 23.32 -4.93 -6.45
N PRO A 199 24.43 -5.13 -7.19
CA PRO A 199 24.57 -4.64 -8.57
C PRO A 199 23.47 -5.11 -9.52
N GLN A 200 22.92 -6.31 -9.30
CA GLN A 200 21.80 -6.84 -10.10
C GLN A 200 20.56 -5.93 -9.99
N LEU A 201 20.25 -5.39 -8.81
CA LEU A 201 19.17 -4.42 -8.62
C LEU A 201 19.38 -3.19 -9.48
N ALA A 202 20.61 -2.67 -9.50
CA ALA A 202 20.96 -1.48 -10.27
C ALA A 202 20.81 -1.74 -11.77
N LEU A 203 21.29 -2.90 -12.24
CA LEU A 203 21.19 -3.32 -13.63
C LEU A 203 19.72 -3.46 -14.06
N ASP A 204 18.91 -4.18 -13.29
CA ASP A 204 17.49 -4.41 -13.62
C ASP A 204 16.68 -3.10 -13.57
N ALA A 205 17.01 -2.19 -12.63
CA ALA A 205 16.40 -0.86 -12.59
C ALA A 205 16.81 -0.01 -13.79
N MET A 206 18.07 -0.06 -14.22
CA MET A 206 18.55 0.63 -15.42
C MET A 206 17.90 0.09 -16.69
N GLU A 207 17.82 -1.23 -16.85
CA GLU A 207 17.14 -1.87 -17.98
C GLU A 207 15.66 -1.46 -18.02
N ALA A 208 14.96 -1.51 -16.88
CA ALA A 208 13.58 -1.07 -16.80
C ALA A 208 13.41 0.43 -17.12
N SER A 209 14.35 1.29 -16.71
CA SER A 209 14.35 2.72 -17.09
C SER A 209 14.58 2.92 -18.59
N LEU A 210 15.48 2.15 -19.21
CA LEU A 210 15.74 2.22 -20.65
C LEU A 210 14.53 1.75 -21.46
N ASP A 211 13.86 0.68 -21.02
CA ASP A 211 12.63 0.20 -21.63
C ASP A 211 11.54 1.27 -21.57
N ALA A 212 11.31 1.87 -20.40
CA ALA A 212 10.34 2.96 -20.23
C ALA A 212 10.68 4.20 -21.09
N LEU A 213 11.97 4.55 -21.21
CA LEU A 213 12.42 5.63 -22.09
C LEU A 213 12.17 5.29 -23.57
N SER A 214 12.37 4.03 -23.97
CA SER A 214 12.14 3.59 -25.34
C SER A 214 10.65 3.60 -25.71
N GLU A 215 9.76 3.24 -24.76
CA GLU A 215 8.32 3.29 -24.92
C GLU A 215 7.84 4.75 -25.03
N THR A 216 8.27 5.61 -24.11
CA THR A 216 7.93 7.04 -24.16
C THR A 216 8.45 7.73 -25.42
N GLN A 217 9.61 7.32 -25.95
CA GLN A 217 10.11 7.80 -27.23
C GLN A 217 9.20 7.39 -28.40
N LYS A 218 8.72 6.13 -28.44
CA LYS A 218 7.77 5.68 -29.46
C LYS A 218 6.47 6.47 -29.39
N ASP A 219 5.92 6.65 -28.19
CA ASP A 219 4.70 7.42 -27.96
C ASP A 219 4.86 8.87 -28.42
N LEU A 220 6.03 9.47 -28.17
CA LEU A 220 6.34 10.84 -28.59
C LEU A 220 6.45 10.96 -30.11
N VAL A 221 7.07 9.98 -30.78
CA VAL A 221 7.11 9.92 -32.25
C VAL A 221 5.72 9.78 -32.83
N GLU A 222 4.91 8.86 -32.29
CA GLU A 222 3.53 8.64 -32.75
C GLU A 222 2.64 9.86 -32.49
N ALA A 223 2.81 10.54 -31.36
CA ALA A 223 2.14 11.82 -31.07
C ALA A 223 2.59 12.93 -32.03
N GLN A 224 3.89 12.99 -32.35
CA GLN A 224 4.43 13.96 -33.31
C GLN A 224 3.91 13.71 -34.74
N GLU A 225 3.77 12.45 -35.16
CA GLU A 225 3.14 12.08 -36.43
C GLU A 225 1.67 12.52 -36.45
N LYS A 226 0.90 12.23 -35.40
CA LYS A 226 -0.50 12.70 -35.27
C LYS A 226 -0.60 14.22 -35.31
N ILE A 227 0.29 14.94 -34.62
CA ILE A 227 0.33 16.42 -34.66
C ILE A 227 0.65 16.91 -36.07
N SER A 228 1.56 16.24 -36.77
CA SER A 228 1.95 16.60 -38.14
C SER A 228 0.81 16.35 -39.13
N ASP A 229 0.09 15.23 -38.98
CA ASP A 229 -1.09 14.90 -39.77
C ASP A 229 -2.23 15.91 -39.54
N LEU A 230 -2.49 16.27 -38.28
CA LEU A 230 -3.47 17.31 -37.94
C LEU A 230 -3.08 18.67 -38.56
N ARG A 231 -1.80 19.04 -38.49
CA ARG A 231 -1.29 20.26 -39.16
C ARG A 231 -1.44 20.19 -40.67
N ALA A 232 -1.18 19.04 -41.29
CA ALA A 232 -1.33 18.82 -42.73
C ALA A 232 -2.81 18.86 -43.17
N GLN A 233 -3.74 18.42 -42.31
CA GLN A 233 -5.19 18.56 -42.49
C GLN A 233 -5.71 19.99 -42.29
N GLY A 234 -4.82 20.94 -41.95
CA GLY A 234 -5.14 22.36 -41.81
C GLY A 234 -5.44 22.81 -40.39
N TYR A 235 -5.40 21.93 -39.38
CA TYR A 235 -5.57 22.33 -37.98
C TYR A 235 -4.36 23.15 -37.52
N ARG A 236 -4.54 24.46 -37.33
CA ARG A 236 -3.54 25.35 -36.72
C ARG A 236 -3.81 25.47 -35.22
N ALA A 237 -2.75 25.42 -34.42
CA ALA A 237 -2.83 25.61 -32.96
C ALA A 237 -3.55 26.92 -32.58
N ASP A 238 -3.41 27.95 -33.40
CA ASP A 238 -4.03 29.27 -33.19
C ASP A 238 -5.57 29.22 -33.26
N GLU A 239 -6.16 28.35 -34.07
CA GLU A 239 -7.62 28.20 -34.17
C GLU A 239 -8.19 27.46 -32.96
N PHE A 240 -7.43 26.50 -32.40
CA PHE A 240 -7.84 25.74 -31.22
C PHE A 240 -7.94 26.62 -29.98
N TRP A 241 -6.93 27.46 -29.70
CA TRP A 241 -6.97 28.38 -28.55
C TRP A 241 -8.07 29.44 -28.70
N VAL A 242 -8.31 29.92 -29.92
CA VAL A 242 -9.39 30.88 -30.19
C VAL A 242 -10.77 30.25 -30.00
N GLU A 243 -10.96 28.99 -30.40
CA GLU A 243 -12.23 28.28 -30.23
C GLU A 243 -12.48 27.90 -28.75
N ASP A 244 -11.44 27.46 -28.04
CA ASP A 244 -11.47 27.13 -26.61
C ASP A 244 -11.67 28.38 -25.72
N GLU A 245 -11.04 29.51 -26.06
CA GLU A 245 -11.30 30.81 -25.41
C GLU A 245 -12.74 31.29 -25.66
N ARG A 246 -13.26 31.12 -26.89
CA ARG A 246 -14.67 31.40 -27.22
C ARG A 246 -15.64 30.50 -26.47
N GLU A 247 -15.29 29.24 -26.23
CA GLU A 247 -16.10 28.31 -25.47
C GLU A 247 -16.13 28.67 -23.98
N ARG A 248 -14.97 28.97 -23.38
CA ARG A 248 -14.88 29.50 -22.02
C ARG A 248 -15.66 30.81 -21.85
N GLU A 249 -15.68 31.67 -22.87
CA GLU A 249 -16.46 32.91 -22.84
C GLU A 249 -17.98 32.64 -22.90
N ARG A 250 -18.41 31.66 -23.70
CA ARG A 250 -19.81 31.19 -23.71
C ARG A 250 -20.22 30.63 -22.36
N ASP A 251 -19.35 29.88 -21.69
CA ASP A 251 -19.65 29.30 -20.38
C ASP A 251 -19.70 30.37 -19.28
N ARG A 252 -18.77 31.33 -19.28
CA ARG A 252 -18.85 32.52 -18.41
C ARG A 252 -20.15 33.30 -18.63
N LYS A 253 -20.64 33.38 -19.88
CA LYS A 253 -21.91 34.04 -20.20
C LYS A 253 -23.11 33.26 -19.65
N ARG A 254 -23.13 31.94 -19.83
CA ARG A 254 -24.16 31.04 -19.28
C ARG A 254 -24.17 31.04 -17.75
N GLU A 255 -23.00 31.19 -17.11
CA GLU A 255 -22.89 31.31 -15.66
C GLU A 255 -23.45 32.64 -15.16
N ARG A 256 -23.10 33.76 -15.82
CA ARG A 256 -23.67 35.08 -15.52
C ARG A 256 -25.19 35.14 -15.71
N GLU A 257 -25.70 34.43 -16.71
CA GLU A 257 -27.14 34.33 -16.96
C GLU A 257 -27.85 33.53 -15.86
N ARG A 258 -27.27 32.39 -15.45
CA ARG A 258 -27.75 31.61 -14.28
C ARG A 258 -27.69 32.40 -12.98
N ASP A 259 -26.66 33.21 -12.76
CA ASP A 259 -26.55 34.08 -11.59
C ASP A 259 -27.60 35.21 -11.61
N ARG A 260 -27.90 35.74 -12.80
CA ARG A 260 -28.95 36.73 -12.97
C ARG A 260 -30.32 36.13 -12.69
N GLU A 261 -30.63 34.96 -13.25
CA GLU A 261 -31.86 34.22 -12.97
C GLU A 261 -31.99 33.89 -11.48
N ARG A 262 -30.89 33.51 -10.82
CA ARG A 262 -30.89 33.26 -9.37
C ARG A 262 -31.23 34.52 -8.58
N ARG A 263 -30.63 35.68 -8.90
CA ARG A 263 -30.92 36.95 -8.24
C ARG A 263 -32.34 37.44 -8.50
N GLU A 264 -32.85 37.26 -9.71
CA GLU A 264 -34.24 37.61 -10.06
C GLU A 264 -35.23 36.68 -9.34
N ALA A 265 -34.93 35.37 -9.23
CA ALA A 265 -35.74 34.42 -8.45
C ALA A 265 -35.68 34.68 -6.93
N GLU A 266 -34.52 35.09 -6.40
CA GLU A 266 -34.38 35.53 -5.00
C GLU A 266 -35.17 36.82 -4.72
N ALA A 267 -35.12 37.80 -5.63
CA ALA A 267 -35.92 39.02 -5.52
C ALA A 267 -37.43 38.74 -5.55
N VAL A 268 -37.89 37.82 -6.40
CA VAL A 268 -39.29 37.38 -6.45
C VAL A 268 -39.69 36.60 -5.19
N ARG A 269 -38.77 35.82 -4.58
CA ARG A 269 -39.02 35.16 -3.28
C ARG A 269 -39.13 36.16 -2.13
N ASP A 270 -38.28 37.18 -2.09
CA ASP A 270 -38.29 38.23 -1.05
C ASP A 270 -39.51 39.17 -1.14
N ASP A 271 -40.10 39.31 -2.34
CA ASP A 271 -41.37 40.01 -2.56
C ASP A 271 -42.61 39.12 -2.34
N SER A 272 -42.46 37.80 -2.21
CA SER A 272 -43.58 36.91 -1.88
C SER A 272 -43.96 37.04 -0.39
N PHE A 273 -45.24 37.30 -0.13
CA PHE A 273 -45.79 37.55 1.22
C PHE A 273 -45.58 36.37 2.20
N GLU A 274 -45.44 35.13 1.70
CA GLU A 274 -45.23 33.93 2.50
C GLU A 274 -43.82 33.79 3.09
N PHE A 275 -42.77 34.28 2.43
CA PHE A 275 -41.39 34.15 2.94
C PHE A 275 -41.10 35.08 4.13
N LYS A 276 -41.77 36.25 4.18
CA LYS A 276 -41.69 37.18 5.32
C LYS A 276 -42.39 36.67 6.59
N ILE A 277 -43.31 35.70 6.47
CA ILE A 277 -44.00 35.11 7.61
C ILE A 277 -43.14 34.02 8.28
N VAL A 278 -42.35 33.26 7.51
CA VAL A 278 -41.59 32.11 8.04
C VAL A 278 -40.28 32.52 8.75
N GLN A 279 -39.64 33.64 8.39
CA GLN A 279 -38.50 34.18 9.17
C GLN A 279 -38.91 35.14 10.30
N GLY A 280 -40.20 35.39 10.48
CA GLY A 280 -40.75 36.24 11.53
C GLY A 280 -40.76 35.58 12.91
N SER A 281 -39.67 34.96 13.37
CA SER A 281 -39.46 34.68 14.81
C SER A 281 -38.06 34.13 15.11
N LYS A 282 -37.06 35.02 15.22
CA LYS A 282 -36.01 34.85 16.25
C LYS A 282 -35.59 36.19 16.81
N LYS A 283 -35.83 36.33 18.12
CA LYS A 283 -35.79 37.53 18.93
C LYS A 283 -34.41 38.18 18.96
N ARG A 284 -34.42 39.51 18.87
CA ARG A 284 -33.34 40.39 19.35
C ARG A 284 -33.32 40.36 20.89
N SER A 285 -32.14 40.12 21.44
CA SER A 285 -31.77 40.55 22.80
C SER A 285 -30.45 41.32 22.67
N CYS A 286 -30.45 42.59 23.05
CA CYS A 286 -29.27 43.46 23.13
C CYS A 286 -28.43 43.15 24.38
N SER A 287 -27.10 43.25 24.26
CA SER A 287 -26.25 43.99 25.23
C SER A 287 -24.77 44.10 24.79
N SER A 288 -24.45 45.24 24.17
CA SER A 288 -23.36 46.21 24.44
C SER A 288 -21.86 45.76 24.51
N PRO A 289 -20.87 46.69 24.55
CA PRO A 289 -19.85 46.84 23.50
C PRO A 289 -18.39 46.68 24.02
N HIS A 290 -17.40 46.44 23.15
CA HIS A 290 -16.03 46.91 23.43
C HIS A 290 -15.08 46.86 22.22
N SER A 291 -14.57 48.05 21.89
CA SER A 291 -13.23 48.42 21.41
C SER A 291 -12.53 47.62 20.31
N ALA A 292 -12.28 48.36 19.22
CA ALA A 292 -11.17 48.15 18.30
C ALA A 292 -9.83 48.49 18.97
N GLU A 293 -8.84 47.62 18.81
CA GLU A 293 -7.40 47.88 18.97
C GLU A 293 -6.75 47.25 17.71
N GLN A 294 -6.37 48.02 16.68
CA GLN A 294 -5.10 48.76 16.54
C GLN A 294 -3.87 47.92 16.94
N TYR A 295 -3.25 47.33 15.92
CA TYR A 295 -1.85 46.89 15.94
C TYR A 295 -0.90 48.08 16.16
N PRO A 296 0.23 47.85 16.84
CA PRO A 296 1.47 48.50 16.46
C PRO A 296 2.52 47.47 16.03
N ALA A 297 3.21 47.82 14.95
CA ALA A 297 4.53 47.32 14.62
C ALA A 297 5.55 47.81 15.66
N LEU A 298 6.58 47.01 15.95
CA LEU A 298 7.95 47.52 16.04
C LEU A 298 9.00 46.41 16.07
N GLU A 299 10.02 46.67 15.28
CA GLU A 299 11.35 46.07 15.20
C GLU A 299 12.12 46.19 16.52
N GLY A 300 13.18 45.39 16.68
CA GLY A 300 14.25 45.69 17.63
C GLY A 300 15.05 44.47 18.10
N GLU A 301 16.21 44.26 17.48
CA GLU A 301 17.32 43.39 17.89
C GLU A 301 17.83 43.70 19.32
N ILE A 302 18.18 42.65 20.10
CA ILE A 302 19.52 42.37 20.67
C ILE A 302 19.66 40.84 20.81
#